data_AF-A0A1G1XQD1-F1
#
_entry.id   AF-A0A1G1XQD1-F1
#
_cell.length_a   1.000
_cell.length_b   1.000
_cell.length_c   1.000
_cell.angle_alpha   90.00
_cell.angle_beta   90.00
_cell.angle_gamma   90.00
#
_symmetry.space_group_name_H-M   'P 1'
#
loop_
_entity.id
_entity.type
_entity.pdbx_description
1 polymer ?
#
loop_
_entity_poly.entity_id
_entity_poly.type
_entity_poly.pdbx_seq_one_letter_code
_entity_poly.pdbx_strand_id
1 'polypeptide(L)'
;MPKETTNEEILQAVNEFAGHTEEKFNAIDSKFNNIDTNFDKVANRFDRIENEISEIKSTMVTKDYLDDKLADLRGDLVVLMRKEDTKVRALIDILKVRKVISEEDVKKILALEPFSQNL
;
A
#
# COMPACT_ATOMS: atom_id res chain seq x y z
N MET A 1 61.82 19.36 54.08
CA MET A 1 60.62 20.21 54.06
C MET A 1 59.91 19.95 52.75
N PRO A 2 58.60 19.63 52.73
CA PRO A 2 57.86 19.56 51.47
C PRO A 2 57.93 20.94 50.80
N LYS A 3 58.20 20.97 49.50
CA LYS A 3 58.24 22.20 48.71
C LYS A 3 56.83 22.80 48.72
N GLU A 4 56.68 24.04 49.16
CA GLU A 4 55.40 24.75 49.05
C GLU A 4 55.11 24.98 47.57
N THR A 5 53.90 24.62 47.14
CA THR A 5 53.44 24.84 45.76
C THR A 5 53.44 26.33 45.49
N THR A 6 54.10 26.75 44.41
CA THR A 6 54.19 28.18 44.09
C THR A 6 52.94 28.64 43.35
N ASN A 7 52.65 29.94 43.41
CA ASN A 7 51.56 30.52 42.62
C ASN A 7 51.75 30.31 41.11
N GLU A 8 53.00 30.22 40.64
CA GLU A 8 53.32 29.94 39.23
C GLU A 8 52.90 28.52 38.82
N GLU A 9 53.14 27.53 39.67
CA GLU A 9 52.72 26.14 39.44
C GLU A 9 51.17 26.03 39.38
N ILE A 10 50.47 26.78 40.24
CA ILE A 10 49.00 26.85 40.22
C ILE A 10 48.50 27.49 38.92
N LEU A 11 49.08 28.62 38.50
CA LEU A 11 48.71 29.31 37.26
C LEU A 11 48.96 28.45 36.03
N GLN A 12 50.07 27.71 36.00
CA GLN A 12 50.37 26.76 34.93
C GLN A 12 49.31 25.67 34.84
N ALA A 13 48.95 25.04 35.97
CA ALA A 13 47.92 24.00 36.01
C ALA A 13 46.54 24.51 35.59
N VAL A 14 46.19 25.75 35.97
CA VAL A 14 44.93 26.40 35.55
C VAL A 14 44.92 26.66 34.05
N ASN A 15 46.02 27.17 33.48
CA ASN A 15 46.12 27.40 32.04
C ASN A 15 46.05 26.10 31.23
N GLU A 16 46.72 25.05 31.69
CA GLU A 16 46.65 23.72 31.06
C GLU A 16 45.23 23.14 31.11
N PHE A 17 44.57 23.22 32.28
CA PHE A 17 43.19 22.80 32.43
C PHE A 17 42.22 23.58 31.52
N ALA A 18 42.40 24.91 31.44
CA ALA A 18 41.61 25.77 30.56
C ALA A 18 41.78 25.37 29.09
N GLY A 19 43.02 25.15 28.63
CA GLY A 19 43.30 24.68 27.27
C GLY A 19 42.66 23.32 26.97
N HIS A 20 42.81 22.35 27.87
CA HIS A 20 42.18 21.03 27.74
C HIS A 20 40.65 21.10 27.72
N THR A 21 40.08 22.04 28.47
CA THR A 21 38.64 22.29 28.51
C THR A 21 38.16 22.90 27.19
N GLU A 22 38.87 23.88 26.65
CA GLU A 22 38.59 24.49 25.35
C GLU A 22 38.63 23.45 24.20
N GLU A 23 39.65 22.57 24.18
CA GLU A 23 39.73 21.47 23.22
C GLU A 23 38.52 20.54 23.28
N LYS A 24 38.05 20.19 24.49
CA LYS A 24 36.85 19.37 24.68
C LYS A 24 35.59 20.07 24.19
N PHE A 25 35.44 21.37 24.45
CA PHE A 25 34.30 22.14 23.94
C PHE A 25 34.31 22.22 22.42
N ASN A 26 35.46 22.49 21.80
CA ASN A 26 35.61 22.48 20.34
C ASN A 26 35.24 21.10 19.72
N ALA A 27 35.62 20.01 20.40
CA ALA A 27 35.24 18.67 19.98
C ALA A 27 33.73 18.40 20.14
N ILE A 28 33.11 18.95 21.17
CA ILE A 28 31.65 18.87 21.39
C ILE A 28 30.91 19.65 20.30
N ASP A 29 31.32 20.89 20.02
CA ASP A 29 30.72 21.73 18.97
C ASP A 29 30.81 21.04 17.60
N SER A 30 31.96 20.42 17.30
CA SER A 30 32.14 19.65 16.07
C SER A 30 31.18 18.46 15.97
N LYS A 31 30.87 17.78 17.10
CA LYS A 31 29.89 16.69 17.14
C LYS A 31 28.47 17.22 16.95
N PHE A 32 28.11 18.34 17.56
CA PHE A 32 26.79 18.95 17.38
C PHE A 32 26.56 19.38 15.93
N ASN A 33 27.54 20.01 15.29
CA ASN A 33 27.46 20.35 13.87
C ASN A 33 27.25 19.11 12.96
N ASN A 34 27.88 17.98 13.29
CA ASN A 34 27.67 16.72 12.59
C ASN A 34 26.26 16.17 12.81
N ILE A 35 25.76 16.26 14.05
CA ILE A 35 24.41 15.86 14.43
C ILE A 35 23.39 16.69 13.64
N ASP A 36 23.52 18.02 13.60
CA ASP A 36 22.63 18.90 12.84
C ASP A 36 22.58 18.52 11.36
N THR A 37 23.75 18.31 10.75
CA THR A 37 23.86 17.86 9.35
C THR A 37 23.14 16.51 9.12
N ASN A 38 23.19 15.60 10.10
CA ASN A 38 22.50 14.31 10.00
C ASN A 38 20.99 14.48 10.18
N PHE A 39 20.54 15.37 11.06
CA PHE A 39 19.11 15.69 11.21
C PHE A 39 18.54 16.30 9.93
N ASP A 40 19.26 17.20 9.27
CA ASP A 40 18.85 17.75 7.97
C ASP A 40 18.70 16.66 6.91
N LYS A 41 19.64 15.72 6.85
CA LYS A 41 19.54 14.56 5.94
C LYS A 41 18.34 13.68 6.26
N VAL A 42 18.03 13.49 7.55
CA VAL A 42 16.87 12.71 7.98
C VAL A 42 15.57 13.42 7.61
N ALA A 43 15.46 14.73 7.83
CA ALA A 43 14.30 15.53 7.43
C ALA A 43 14.03 15.42 5.91
N ASN A 44 15.05 15.63 5.08
CA ASN A 44 14.95 15.47 3.63
C ASN A 44 14.49 14.06 3.20
N ARG A 45 14.90 13.02 3.93
CA ARG A 45 14.45 11.64 3.66
C ARG A 45 13.00 11.44 4.03
N PHE A 46 12.54 12.04 5.14
CA PHE A 46 11.13 12.00 5.53
C PHE A 46 10.26 12.70 4.51
N ASP A 47 10.64 13.90 4.05
CA ASP A 47 9.91 14.62 3.00
C ASP A 47 9.77 13.78 1.72
N ARG A 48 10.83 13.08 1.31
CA ARG A 48 10.77 12.19 0.15
C ARG A 48 9.83 11.01 0.37
N ILE A 49 9.87 10.39 1.55
CA ILE A 49 8.98 9.27 1.90
C ILE A 49 7.52 9.73 1.91
N GLU A 50 7.23 10.91 2.44
CA GLU A 50 5.87 11.47 2.45
C GLU A 50 5.33 11.67 1.03
N ASN A 51 6.17 12.20 0.14
CA ASN A 51 5.82 12.37 -1.28
C ASN A 51 5.56 11.01 -1.96
N GLU A 52 6.44 10.02 -1.78
CA GLU A 52 6.27 8.67 -2.33
C GLU A 52 4.99 7.99 -1.81
N ILE A 53 4.70 8.12 -0.51
CA ILE A 53 3.46 7.59 0.08
C ILE A 53 2.22 8.29 -0.49
N SER A 54 2.29 9.60 -0.70
CA SER A 54 1.19 10.35 -1.32
C SER A 54 0.91 9.91 -2.75
N GLU A 55 1.96 9.67 -3.54
CA GLU A 55 1.85 9.14 -4.90
C GLU A 55 1.29 7.71 -4.93
N ILE A 56 1.74 6.85 -4.01
CA ILE A 56 1.18 5.51 -3.85
C ILE A 56 -0.30 5.58 -3.49
N LYS A 57 -0.70 6.46 -2.56
CA LYS A 57 -2.11 6.62 -2.17
C LYS A 57 -3.00 7.14 -3.31
N SER A 58 -2.47 8.00 -4.19
CA SER A 58 -3.25 8.55 -5.30
C SER A 58 -3.41 7.57 -6.47
N THR A 59 -2.47 6.64 -6.62
CA THR A 59 -2.46 5.65 -7.72
C THR A 59 -3.01 4.29 -7.32
N MET A 60 -3.02 3.97 -6.03
CA MET A 60 -3.53 2.70 -5.53
C MET A 60 -5.04 2.61 -5.70
N VAL A 61 -5.48 1.50 -6.30
CA VAL A 61 -6.89 1.15 -6.37
C VAL A 61 -7.32 0.53 -5.04
N THR A 62 -8.41 1.03 -4.46
CA THR A 62 -8.94 0.49 -3.21
C THR A 62 -9.69 -0.82 -3.45
N LYS A 63 -9.70 -1.69 -2.44
CA LYS A 63 -10.51 -2.91 -2.45
C LYS A 63 -11.99 -2.58 -2.72
N ASP A 64 -12.52 -1.54 -2.08
CA ASP A 64 -13.91 -1.12 -2.24
C ASP A 64 -14.22 -0.75 -3.69
N TYR A 65 -13.33 -0.02 -4.37
CA TYR A 65 -13.50 0.29 -5.80
C TYR A 65 -13.54 -0.97 -6.67
N LEU A 66 -12.68 -1.95 -6.39
CA LEU A 66 -12.68 -3.22 -7.13
C LEU A 66 -13.94 -4.03 -6.82
N ASP A 67 -14.37 -4.10 -5.56
CA ASP A 67 -15.57 -4.82 -5.15
C ASP A 67 -16.81 -4.24 -5.86
N ASP A 68 -16.92 -2.91 -5.96
CA ASP A 68 -17.98 -2.23 -6.70
C ASP A 68 -17.94 -2.57 -8.21
N LYS A 69 -16.76 -2.46 -8.84
CA LYS A 69 -16.62 -2.78 -10.28
C LYS A 69 -16.87 -4.25 -10.59
N LEU A 70 -16.50 -5.15 -9.68
CA LEU A 70 -16.79 -6.58 -9.80
C LEU A 70 -18.27 -6.87 -9.60
N ALA A 71 -18.95 -6.16 -8.70
CA ALA A 71 -20.39 -6.28 -8.53
C ALA A 71 -21.15 -5.84 -9.80
N ASP A 72 -20.76 -4.70 -10.38
CA ASP A 72 -21.29 -4.20 -11.67
C ASP A 72 -21.09 -5.23 -12.79
N LEU A 73 -19.86 -5.69 -12.98
CA LEU A 73 -19.52 -6.66 -14.03
C LEU A 73 -20.29 -7.98 -13.85
N ARG A 74 -20.39 -8.48 -12.61
CA ARG A 74 -21.18 -9.68 -12.31
C ARG A 74 -22.66 -9.46 -12.66
N GLY A 75 -23.20 -8.28 -12.37
CA GLY A 75 -24.56 -7.90 -12.77
C GLY A 75 -24.76 -7.95 -14.27
N ASP A 76 -23.86 -7.32 -15.04
CA ASP A 76 -23.89 -7.31 -16.50
C ASP A 76 -23.83 -8.72 -17.09
N LEU A 77 -22.95 -9.58 -16.56
CA LEU A 77 -22.86 -10.98 -16.97
C LEU A 77 -24.17 -11.73 -16.74
N VAL A 78 -24.79 -11.57 -15.57
CA VAL A 78 -26.10 -12.21 -15.28
C VAL A 78 -27.17 -11.74 -16.27
N VAL A 79 -27.19 -10.45 -16.63
CA VAL A 79 -28.13 -9.91 -17.61
C VAL A 79 -27.89 -10.50 -19.00
N LEU A 80 -26.64 -10.60 -19.44
CA LEU A 80 -26.30 -11.21 -20.73
C LEU A 80 -26.69 -12.68 -20.77
N MET A 81 -26.35 -13.46 -19.74
CA MET A 81 -26.69 -14.87 -19.66
C MET A 81 -28.22 -15.10 -19.68
N ARG A 82 -29.02 -14.24 -19.04
CA ARG A 82 -30.49 -14.30 -19.11
C ARG A 82 -31.02 -14.01 -20.52
N LYS A 83 -30.41 -13.09 -21.25
CA LYS A 83 -30.78 -12.82 -22.66
C LYS A 83 -30.45 -14.01 -23.56
N GLU A 84 -29.32 -14.67 -23.33
CA GLU A 84 -28.93 -15.88 -24.05
C GLU A 84 -29.88 -17.03 -23.75
N ASP A 85 -30.21 -17.26 -22.48
CA ASP A 85 -31.19 -18.25 -22.03
C ASP A 85 -32.59 -18.00 -22.65
N THR A 86 -33.00 -16.74 -22.78
CA THR A 86 -34.23 -16.38 -23.52
C THR A 86 -34.17 -16.79 -24.99
N LYS A 87 -33.04 -16.58 -25.66
CA LYS A 87 -32.84 -17.00 -27.05
C LYS A 87 -32.83 -18.53 -27.19
N VAL A 88 -32.21 -19.23 -26.24
CA VAL A 88 -32.17 -20.69 -26.19
C VAL A 88 -33.57 -21.26 -26.04
N ARG A 89 -34.41 -20.70 -25.16
CA ARG A 89 -35.82 -21.12 -25.03
C ARG A 89 -36.61 -20.91 -26.31
N ALA A 90 -36.47 -19.75 -26.95
CA ALA A 90 -37.12 -19.50 -28.24
C ALA A 90 -36.68 -20.53 -29.31
N LEU A 91 -35.41 -20.93 -29.32
CA LEU A 91 -34.92 -21.98 -30.21
C LEU A 91 -35.53 -23.35 -29.87
N ILE A 92 -35.60 -23.71 -28.58
CA ILE A 92 -36.21 -24.96 -28.11
C ILE A 92 -37.67 -25.03 -28.57
N ASP A 93 -38.43 -23.95 -28.42
CA ASP A 93 -39.83 -23.87 -28.86
C ASP A 93 -39.95 -24.12 -30.38
N ILE A 94 -39.09 -23.49 -31.18
CA ILE A 94 -39.06 -23.69 -32.64
C ILE A 94 -38.74 -25.14 -33.00
N LEU A 95 -37.74 -25.74 -32.35
CA LEU A 95 -37.32 -27.12 -32.62
C LEU A 95 -38.38 -28.15 -32.20
N LYS A 96 -39.08 -27.90 -31.10
CA LYS A 96 -40.22 -28.70 -30.64
C LYS A 96 -41.39 -28.62 -31.61
N VAL A 97 -41.78 -27.43 -32.06
CA VAL A 97 -42.83 -27.24 -33.08
C VAL A 97 -42.49 -27.97 -34.39
N ARG A 98 -41.22 -27.96 -34.78
CA ARG A 98 -40.73 -28.67 -35.98
C ARG A 98 -40.51 -30.17 -35.76
N LYS A 99 -40.78 -30.70 -34.55
CA LYS A 99 -40.58 -32.11 -34.18
C LYS A 99 -39.14 -32.61 -34.41
N VAL A 100 -38.15 -31.73 -34.26
CA VAL A 100 -36.72 -32.07 -34.41
C VAL A 100 -36.15 -32.68 -33.12
N ILE A 101 -36.70 -32.30 -31.96
CA ILE A 101 -36.31 -32.77 -30.62
C ILE A 101 -37.52 -33.32 -29.87
N SER A 102 -37.30 -34.25 -28.94
CA SER A 102 -38.37 -34.85 -28.13
C SER A 102 -38.72 -34.01 -26.89
N GLU A 103 -39.87 -34.28 -26.26
CA GLU A 103 -40.24 -33.69 -24.97
C GLU A 103 -39.23 -34.02 -23.86
N GLU A 104 -38.59 -35.18 -23.93
CA GLU A 104 -37.56 -35.59 -22.99
C GLU A 104 -36.29 -34.74 -23.16
N ASP A 105 -35.90 -34.46 -24.41
CA ASP A 105 -34.74 -33.60 -24.71
C ASP A 105 -34.98 -32.16 -24.24
N VAL A 106 -36.20 -31.65 -24.43
CA VAL A 106 -36.62 -30.33 -23.95
C VAL A 106 -36.46 -30.23 -22.43
N LYS A 107 -36.99 -31.22 -21.68
CA LYS A 107 -36.87 -31.26 -20.22
C LYS A 107 -35.43 -31.34 -19.76
N LYS A 108 -34.60 -32.16 -20.42
CA LYS A 108 -33.16 -32.26 -20.11
C LYS A 108 -32.44 -30.93 -20.30
N ILE A 109 -32.69 -30.23 -21.41
CA ILE A 109 -32.03 -28.94 -21.71
C ILE A 109 -32.49 -27.85 -20.73
N LEU A 110 -33.79 -27.76 -20.43
CA LEU A 110 -34.33 -26.75 -19.53
C LEU A 110 -33.96 -26.98 -18.06
N ALA A 111 -33.56 -28.20 -17.69
CA ALA A 111 -33.04 -28.51 -16.35
C ALA A 111 -31.57 -28.09 -16.15
N LEU A 112 -30.85 -27.69 -17.20
CA LEU A 112 -29.44 -27.33 -17.09
C LEU A 112 -29.25 -26.00 -16.34
N GLU A 113 -28.20 -25.96 -15.52
CA GLU A 113 -27.64 -24.71 -15.02
C GLU A 113 -27.10 -23.86 -16.18
N PRO A 114 -27.09 -22.52 -16.09
CA PRO A 114 -27.16 -21.71 -14.86
C PRO A 114 -28.56 -21.24 -14.44
N PHE A 115 -29.57 -21.42 -15.29
CA PHE A 115 -30.96 -21.01 -15.01
C PHE A 115 -31.92 -22.18 -15.26
N SER A 116 -31.81 -23.20 -14.41
CA SER A 116 -32.70 -24.36 -14.49
C SER A 116 -34.15 -23.95 -14.29
N GLN A 117 -35.03 -24.48 -15.12
CA GLN A 117 -36.47 -24.35 -14.97
C GLN A 117 -37.01 -25.59 -14.28
N ASN A 118 -37.66 -25.39 -13.13
CA ASN A 118 -38.44 -26.45 -12.51
C ASN A 118 -39.70 -26.67 -13.35
N LEU A 119 -39.67 -27.69 -14.21
CA LEU A 119 -40.76 -28.14 -15.09
C LEU A 119 -41.39 -29.43 -14.60
#